data_AF-N4X0A3-F1
#
_entry.id   AF-N4X0A3-F1
#
_cell.length_a   1.000
_cell.length_b   1.000
_cell.length_c   1.000
_cell.angle_alpha   90.00
_cell.angle_beta   90.00
_cell.angle_gamma   90.00
#
_symmetry.space_group_name_H-M   'P 1'
#
loop_
_entity.id
_entity.type
_entity.pdbx_description
1 polymer ?
#
loop_
_entity_poly.entity_id
_entity_poly.type
_entity_poly.pdbx_seq_one_letter_code
_entity_poly.pdbx_strand_id
1 'polypeptide(L)'
;MAITSLDEIPTLSLLYKLKKIEPKNRQPKGIPSASLNDKISIIRQDITTLAVDAIVNAANTSLLGGGGVDGAIHRAAGPELIEECETLNGCETGSAKITDAYELPCKKVIHAVGPIYWKVGSSAAELLSGCYRKSLELAVENGCKSIAFAAISTGVYGYPSHEACSVALKTVHDFLVKESSAEMLDRVIFCNFLQKDEDAYFEQVADYFPPVSESEPQEEHATEPHALASQLPDAPTIDPTEAADLEQPSSKKQKTDESDDEFVVVNKHDIEKDMSKSEL
;
A
#
# COMPACT_ATOMS: atom_id res chain seq x y z
N MET A 1 6.54 -12.86 15.77
CA MET A 1 7.17 -13.32 14.51
C MET A 1 8.61 -12.85 14.49
N ALA A 2 9.48 -13.43 13.67
CA ALA A 2 10.86 -12.96 13.52
C ALA A 2 10.86 -11.58 12.85
N ILE A 3 11.67 -10.66 13.36
CA ILE A 3 11.90 -9.35 12.75
C ILE A 3 12.79 -9.56 11.51
N THR A 4 12.49 -8.87 10.42
CA THR A 4 13.32 -8.87 9.20
C THR A 4 14.00 -7.52 9.05
N SER A 5 15.33 -7.51 9.05
CA SER A 5 16.11 -6.28 8.86
C SER A 5 16.26 -5.92 7.39
N LEU A 6 16.55 -4.64 7.11
CA LEU A 6 16.67 -4.12 5.75
C LEU A 6 17.72 -4.86 4.89
N ASP A 7 18.81 -5.31 5.51
CA ASP A 7 19.90 -6.03 4.85
C ASP A 7 19.54 -7.47 4.46
N GLU A 8 18.53 -8.07 5.10
CA GLU A 8 17.99 -9.39 4.73
C GLU A 8 17.05 -9.32 3.51
N ILE A 9 16.58 -8.12 3.16
CA ILE A 9 15.63 -7.91 2.07
C ILE A 9 16.39 -7.80 0.73
N PRO A 10 16.17 -8.71 -0.24
CA PRO A 10 16.89 -8.71 -1.51
C PRO A 10 16.55 -7.46 -2.34
N THR A 11 17.57 -6.89 -3.00
CA THR A 11 17.36 -5.85 -4.01
C THR A 11 16.86 -6.45 -5.32
N LEU A 12 16.26 -5.63 -6.17
CA LEU A 12 15.84 -6.02 -7.51
C LEU A 12 17.05 -6.46 -8.35
N SER A 13 18.21 -5.81 -8.20
CA SER A 13 19.47 -6.24 -8.84
C SER A 13 19.85 -7.68 -8.45
N LEU A 14 19.73 -8.03 -7.17
CA LEU A 14 19.97 -9.40 -6.71
C LEU A 14 18.94 -10.37 -7.30
N LEU A 15 17.67 -9.99 -7.35
CA LEU A 15 16.62 -10.82 -7.95
C LEU A 15 16.86 -11.06 -9.45
N TYR A 16 17.37 -10.06 -10.19
CA TYR A 16 17.80 -10.23 -11.58
C TYR A 16 19.02 -11.15 -11.70
N LYS A 17 20.07 -10.94 -10.89
CA LYS A 17 21.28 -11.78 -10.87
C LYS A 17 20.97 -13.25 -10.59
N LEU A 18 20.00 -13.50 -9.70
CA LEU A 18 19.52 -14.85 -9.35
C LEU A 18 18.49 -15.41 -10.33
N LYS A 19 18.13 -14.68 -11.39
CA LYS A 19 17.09 -15.05 -12.37
C LYS A 19 15.74 -15.42 -11.72
N LYS A 20 15.41 -14.74 -10.62
CA LYS A 20 14.11 -14.84 -9.95
C LYS A 20 13.05 -14.00 -10.66
N ILE A 21 13.49 -12.93 -11.32
CA ILE A 21 12.66 -12.08 -12.16
C ILE A 21 13.34 -12.01 -13.53
N GLU A 22 12.57 -12.27 -14.59
CA GLU A 22 13.04 -12.16 -15.96
C GLU A 22 12.21 -11.11 -16.71
N PRO A 23 12.83 -10.15 -17.41
CA PRO A 23 12.09 -9.19 -18.23
C PRO A 23 11.27 -9.92 -19.28
N LYS A 24 9.99 -9.57 -19.39
CA LYS A 24 9.17 -10.01 -20.54
C LYS A 24 9.67 -9.32 -21.81
N ASN A 25 9.41 -9.92 -22.98
CA ASN A 25 9.68 -9.33 -24.31
C ASN A 25 8.78 -8.10 -24.60
N ARG A 26 8.93 -7.05 -23.80
CA ARG A 26 8.28 -5.76 -23.93
C ARG A 26 9.37 -4.69 -23.95
N GLN A 27 9.11 -3.58 -24.65
CA GLN A 27 10.03 -2.44 -24.57
C GLN A 27 9.90 -1.81 -23.18
N PRO A 28 10.99 -1.69 -22.41
CA PRO A 28 10.95 -1.03 -21.12
C PRO A 28 10.61 0.46 -21.30
N LYS A 29 9.84 0.99 -20.36
CA LYS A 29 9.50 2.41 -20.24
C LYS A 29 10.59 3.18 -19.51
N GLY A 30 11.31 2.53 -18.59
CA GLY A 30 12.46 3.08 -17.87
C GLY A 30 13.79 2.86 -18.59
N ILE A 31 14.84 3.54 -18.11
CA ILE A 31 16.22 3.36 -18.58
C ILE A 31 16.94 2.41 -17.62
N PRO A 32 17.71 1.41 -18.11
CA PRO A 32 18.49 0.52 -17.24
C PRO A 32 19.42 1.28 -16.30
N SER A 33 19.35 0.99 -15.01
CA SER A 33 20.16 1.63 -13.98
C SER A 33 20.34 0.71 -12.76
N ALA A 34 21.57 0.27 -12.51
CA ALA A 34 21.89 -0.54 -11.34
C ALA A 34 21.58 0.20 -10.04
N SER A 35 21.90 1.50 -9.97
CA SER A 35 21.64 2.34 -8.80
C SER A 35 20.15 2.49 -8.49
N LEU A 36 19.26 2.52 -9.50
CA LEU A 36 17.81 2.50 -9.27
C LEU A 36 17.34 1.10 -8.86
N ASN A 37 17.85 0.05 -9.52
CA ASN A 37 17.48 -1.32 -9.20
C ASN A 37 17.88 -1.72 -7.76
N ASP A 38 19.02 -1.23 -7.26
CA ASP A 38 19.46 -1.46 -5.87
C ASP A 38 18.59 -0.75 -4.82
N LYS A 39 17.84 0.27 -5.23
CA LYS A 39 16.86 0.95 -4.38
C LYS A 39 15.50 0.26 -4.34
N ILE A 40 15.25 -0.72 -5.20
CA ILE A 40 13.95 -1.42 -5.24
C ILE A 40 14.08 -2.80 -4.61
N SER A 41 13.08 -3.18 -3.80
CA SER A 41 12.88 -4.53 -3.31
C SER A 41 11.44 -4.96 -3.53
N ILE A 42 11.23 -6.24 -3.84
CA ILE A 42 9.91 -6.86 -3.91
C ILE A 42 9.99 -8.12 -3.05
N ILE A 43 9.12 -8.20 -2.05
CA ILE A 43 9.03 -9.35 -1.15
C ILE A 43 7.57 -9.69 -0.84
N ARG A 44 7.33 -10.91 -0.40
CA ARG A 44 6.08 -11.31 0.22
C ARG A 44 6.32 -11.61 1.70
N GLN A 45 5.80 -10.76 2.58
CA GLN A 45 6.08 -10.80 4.03
C GLN A 45 4.98 -10.08 4.81
N ASP A 46 4.83 -10.38 6.10
CA ASP A 46 4.07 -9.53 7.02
C ASP A 46 4.82 -8.20 7.24
N ILE A 47 4.24 -7.10 6.72
CA ILE A 47 4.86 -5.77 6.79
C ILE A 47 5.13 -5.29 8.21
N THR A 48 4.38 -5.79 9.21
CA THR A 48 4.56 -5.42 10.63
C THR A 48 5.87 -5.96 11.22
N THR A 49 6.55 -6.87 10.52
CA THR A 49 7.81 -7.48 10.96
C THR A 49 9.05 -6.77 10.43
N LEU A 50 8.91 -5.77 9.56
CA LEU A 50 10.02 -5.13 8.86
C LEU A 50 10.68 -4.03 9.72
N ALA A 51 11.96 -4.21 10.05
CA ALA A 51 12.78 -3.18 10.69
C ALA A 51 13.33 -2.20 9.63
N VAL A 52 12.47 -1.29 9.19
CA VAL A 52 12.75 -0.22 8.21
C VAL A 52 12.38 1.16 8.80
N ASP A 53 12.71 2.27 8.13
CA ASP A 53 12.38 3.58 8.70
C ASP A 53 10.87 3.85 8.68
N ALA A 54 10.19 3.57 7.58
CA ALA A 54 8.73 3.73 7.49
C ALA A 54 8.05 2.53 6.84
N ILE A 55 6.88 2.16 7.36
CA ILE A 55 5.93 1.29 6.65
C ILE A 55 4.71 2.11 6.23
N VAL A 56 4.11 1.75 5.11
CA VAL A 56 2.91 2.40 4.57
C VAL A 56 1.72 1.47 4.76
N ASN A 57 0.78 1.94 5.59
CA ASN A 57 -0.50 1.31 5.85
C ASN A 57 -1.50 1.63 4.72
N ALA A 58 -2.26 0.62 4.28
CA ALA A 58 -3.45 0.80 3.45
C ALA A 58 -4.66 1.08 4.35
N ALA A 59 -4.78 2.34 4.78
CA ALA A 59 -5.77 2.81 5.73
C ALA A 59 -7.11 3.16 5.07
N ASN A 60 -8.11 3.45 5.92
CA ASN A 60 -9.37 4.07 5.53
C ASN A 60 -9.43 5.54 5.96
N THR A 61 -10.43 6.29 5.51
CA THR A 61 -10.53 7.75 5.72
C THR A 61 -10.57 8.18 7.19
N SER A 62 -10.96 7.30 8.12
CA SER A 62 -10.97 7.62 9.55
C SER A 62 -9.58 7.60 10.19
N LEU A 63 -8.64 6.81 9.64
CA LEU A 63 -7.36 6.44 10.25
C LEU A 63 -7.45 5.65 11.58
N LEU A 64 -8.64 5.23 11.98
CA LEU A 64 -8.88 4.57 13.28
C LEU A 64 -8.80 3.03 13.19
N GLY A 65 -7.97 2.53 12.28
CA GLY A 65 -7.82 1.11 12.00
C GLY A 65 -8.99 0.46 11.26
N GLY A 66 -8.95 -0.87 11.16
CA GLY A 66 -9.91 -1.66 10.41
C GLY A 66 -9.53 -3.14 10.33
N GLY A 67 -9.88 -3.78 9.22
CA GLY A 67 -9.47 -5.15 8.90
C GLY A 67 -8.17 -5.21 8.10
N GLY A 68 -7.79 -6.41 7.64
CA GLY A 68 -6.63 -6.60 6.75
C GLY A 68 -5.30 -6.10 7.34
N VAL A 69 -4.47 -5.49 6.50
CA VAL A 69 -3.16 -4.95 6.90
C VAL A 69 -3.28 -3.78 7.89
N ASP A 70 -4.34 -2.98 7.79
CA ASP A 70 -4.62 -1.85 8.69
C ASP A 70 -4.82 -2.36 10.13
N GLY A 71 -5.69 -3.36 10.29
CA GLY A 71 -5.87 -4.01 11.58
C GLY A 71 -4.62 -4.72 12.09
N ALA A 72 -3.81 -5.30 11.21
CA ALA A 72 -2.54 -5.94 11.60
C ALA A 72 -1.54 -4.92 12.15
N ILE A 73 -1.38 -3.78 11.48
CA ILE A 73 -0.52 -2.67 11.89
C ILE A 73 -0.98 -2.11 13.24
N HIS A 74 -2.28 -1.81 13.40
CA HIS A 74 -2.80 -1.31 14.68
C HIS A 74 -2.60 -2.29 15.84
N ARG A 75 -2.82 -3.60 15.63
CA ARG A 75 -2.57 -4.61 16.68
C ARG A 75 -1.10 -4.73 17.04
N ALA A 76 -0.19 -4.58 16.07
CA ALA A 76 1.24 -4.74 16.27
C ALA A 76 1.92 -3.48 16.82
N ALA A 77 1.36 -2.29 16.57
CA ALA A 77 1.87 -1.02 17.08
C ALA A 77 1.45 -0.75 18.53
N GLY A 78 0.34 -1.32 19.00
CA GLY A 78 -0.22 -1.04 20.32
C GLY A 78 -1.26 0.08 20.30
N PRO A 79 -1.94 0.32 21.44
CA PRO A 79 -3.04 1.28 21.54
C PRO A 79 -2.62 2.73 21.25
N GLU A 80 -1.37 3.10 21.51
CA GLU A 80 -0.90 4.47 21.32
C GLU A 80 -0.98 4.94 19.85
N LEU A 81 -0.93 4.01 18.89
CA LEU A 81 -1.11 4.34 17.46
C LEU A 81 -2.50 4.89 17.16
N ILE A 82 -3.56 4.32 17.77
CA ILE A 82 -4.91 4.85 17.53
C ILE A 82 -5.09 6.22 18.19
N GLU A 83 -4.48 6.43 19.37
CA GLU A 83 -4.53 7.71 20.09
C GLU A 83 -3.89 8.84 19.27
N GLU A 84 -2.75 8.61 18.61
CA GLU A 84 -2.16 9.61 17.71
C GLU A 84 -3.00 9.78 16.43
N CYS A 85 -3.52 8.70 15.85
CA CYS A 85 -4.41 8.78 14.69
C CYS A 85 -5.64 9.66 14.94
N GLU A 86 -6.22 9.62 16.15
CA GLU A 86 -7.35 10.48 16.54
C GLU A 86 -7.01 11.98 16.45
N THR A 87 -5.75 12.36 16.69
CA THR A 87 -5.30 13.76 16.57
C THR A 87 -5.20 14.24 15.13
N LEU A 88 -5.15 13.32 14.16
CA LEU A 88 -4.94 13.64 12.76
C LEU A 88 -6.21 14.06 12.03
N ASN A 89 -7.41 13.85 12.60
CA ASN A 89 -8.70 14.18 11.97
C ASN A 89 -8.90 13.49 10.60
N GLY A 90 -8.59 12.19 10.50
CA GLY A 90 -8.79 11.40 9.28
C GLY A 90 -7.82 11.75 8.13
N CYS A 91 -8.04 11.17 6.95
CA CYS A 91 -7.26 11.46 5.73
C CYS A 91 -8.12 11.34 4.47
N GLU A 92 -7.89 12.21 3.51
CA GLU A 92 -8.56 12.17 2.21
C GLU A 92 -8.02 11.02 1.34
N THR A 93 -8.91 10.46 0.52
CA THR A 93 -8.53 9.48 -0.50
C THR A 93 -7.51 10.06 -1.46
N GLY A 94 -6.46 9.30 -1.75
CA GLY A 94 -5.36 9.73 -2.61
C GLY A 94 -4.28 10.53 -1.89
N SER A 95 -4.31 10.55 -0.56
CA SER A 95 -3.33 11.23 0.29
C SER A 95 -2.84 10.29 1.40
N ALA A 96 -1.92 10.79 2.22
CA ALA A 96 -1.37 10.08 3.37
C ALA A 96 -1.05 11.02 4.54
N LYS A 97 -0.99 10.46 5.75
CA LYS A 97 -0.50 11.12 6.98
C LYS A 97 0.50 10.22 7.70
N ILE A 98 1.31 10.78 8.60
CA ILE A 98 2.39 10.06 9.28
C ILE A 98 2.22 10.13 10.80
N THR A 99 2.61 9.06 11.48
CA THR A 99 2.58 8.84 12.94
C THR A 99 3.89 8.18 13.38
N ASP A 100 4.12 8.12 14.69
CA ASP A 100 5.11 7.21 15.27
C ASP A 100 4.66 5.73 15.13
N ALA A 101 5.62 4.82 15.22
CA ALA A 101 5.38 3.39 14.99
C ALA A 101 5.19 2.57 16.28
N TYR A 102 5.49 3.16 17.44
CA TYR A 102 5.26 2.55 18.76
C TYR A 102 5.95 1.20 18.93
N GLU A 103 5.20 0.11 19.15
CA GLU A 103 5.75 -1.22 19.36
C GLU A 103 6.26 -1.91 18.08
N LEU A 104 6.01 -1.33 16.89
CA LEU A 104 6.52 -1.86 15.63
C LEU A 104 8.05 -1.75 15.54
N PRO A 105 8.71 -2.66 14.80
CA PRO A 105 10.15 -2.59 14.56
C PRO A 105 10.56 -1.44 13.61
N CYS A 106 9.62 -0.84 12.89
CA CYS A 106 9.87 0.35 12.08
C CYS A 106 9.83 1.63 12.93
N LYS A 107 10.25 2.78 12.36
CA LYS A 107 10.27 4.05 13.11
C LYS A 107 8.98 4.87 12.94
N LYS A 108 8.36 4.80 11.77
CA LYS A 108 7.17 5.56 11.39
C LYS A 108 6.13 4.70 10.70
N VAL A 109 4.86 5.05 10.87
CA VAL A 109 3.76 4.52 10.05
C VAL A 109 3.20 5.66 9.20
N ILE A 110 3.12 5.43 7.89
CA ILE A 110 2.47 6.34 6.95
C ILE A 110 1.13 5.74 6.55
N HIS A 111 0.04 6.39 6.93
CA HIS A 111 -1.32 5.95 6.68
C HIS A 111 -1.82 6.53 5.36
N ALA A 112 -1.86 5.72 4.31
CA ALA A 112 -2.32 6.12 2.99
C ALA A 112 -3.75 5.62 2.72
N VAL A 113 -4.62 6.51 2.24
CA VAL A 113 -6.02 6.17 1.97
C VAL A 113 -6.23 5.95 0.48
N GLY A 114 -6.19 4.68 0.08
CA GLY A 114 -6.37 4.27 -1.31
C GLY A 114 -7.81 4.44 -1.81
N PRO A 115 -8.03 4.52 -3.14
CA PRO A 115 -9.38 4.55 -3.71
C PRO A 115 -10.09 3.20 -3.57
N ILE A 116 -11.41 3.26 -3.37
CA ILE A 116 -12.30 2.10 -3.59
C ILE A 116 -12.55 2.02 -5.10
N TYR A 117 -11.97 1.03 -5.76
CA TYR A 117 -11.78 1.00 -7.22
C TYR A 117 -13.08 1.21 -8.00
N TRP A 118 -14.15 0.47 -7.66
CA TRP A 118 -15.43 0.55 -8.35
C TRP A 118 -16.24 1.83 -8.06
N LYS A 119 -15.82 2.67 -7.10
CA LYS A 119 -16.52 3.93 -6.75
C LYS A 119 -15.96 5.15 -7.47
N VAL A 120 -14.69 5.13 -7.87
CA VAL A 120 -13.98 6.34 -8.33
C VAL A 120 -13.75 6.40 -9.85
N GLY A 121 -14.09 5.33 -10.57
CA GLY A 121 -14.02 5.27 -12.04
C GLY A 121 -12.65 5.69 -12.58
N SER A 122 -12.62 6.63 -13.52
CA SER A 122 -11.38 7.10 -14.17
C SER A 122 -10.39 7.80 -13.24
N SER A 123 -10.79 8.18 -12.02
CA SER A 123 -9.92 8.84 -11.04
C SER A 123 -9.07 7.86 -10.23
N ALA A 124 -9.31 6.54 -10.37
CA ALA A 124 -8.64 5.51 -9.57
C ALA A 124 -7.11 5.59 -9.63
N ALA A 125 -6.55 5.73 -10.84
CA ALA A 125 -5.11 5.76 -11.03
C ALA A 125 -4.45 7.01 -10.43
N GLU A 126 -5.11 8.18 -10.55
CA GLU A 126 -4.61 9.43 -9.98
C GLU A 126 -4.61 9.39 -8.45
N LEU A 127 -5.71 8.91 -7.86
CA LEU A 127 -5.81 8.76 -6.40
C LEU A 127 -4.79 7.76 -5.87
N LEU A 128 -4.66 6.59 -6.49
CA LEU A 128 -3.66 5.61 -6.06
C LEU A 128 -2.24 6.16 -6.20
N SER A 129 -1.93 6.85 -7.31
CA SER A 129 -0.65 7.55 -7.49
C SER A 129 -0.39 8.59 -6.39
N GLY A 130 -1.43 9.34 -6.01
CA GLY A 130 -1.36 10.30 -4.91
C GLY A 130 -0.94 9.66 -3.57
N CYS A 131 -1.44 8.46 -3.27
CA CYS A 131 -1.07 7.71 -2.07
C CYS A 131 0.45 7.41 -2.03
N TYR A 132 0.98 6.83 -3.10
CA TYR A 132 2.41 6.50 -3.20
C TYR A 132 3.26 7.77 -3.14
N ARG A 133 2.91 8.78 -3.94
CA ARG A 133 3.66 10.04 -4.00
C ARG A 133 3.69 10.74 -2.64
N LYS A 134 2.53 10.92 -1.99
CA LYS A 134 2.48 11.61 -0.68
C LYS A 134 3.21 10.82 0.40
N SER A 135 3.19 9.49 0.34
CA SER A 135 3.94 8.65 1.28
C SER A 135 5.45 8.80 1.10
N LEU A 136 5.94 8.82 -0.14
CA LEU A 136 7.36 9.06 -0.45
C LEU A 136 7.81 10.45 0.02
N GLU A 137 6.98 11.48 -0.23
CA GLU A 137 7.21 12.85 0.25
C GLU A 137 7.32 12.89 1.78
N LEU A 138 6.36 12.30 2.50
CA LEU A 138 6.36 12.26 3.97
C LEU A 138 7.57 11.52 4.55
N ALA A 139 7.97 10.39 3.94
CA ALA A 139 9.16 9.66 4.37
C ALA A 139 10.42 10.53 4.26
N VAL A 140 10.60 11.19 3.11
CA VAL A 140 11.72 12.10 2.88
C VAL A 140 11.70 13.28 3.85
N GLU A 141 10.54 13.93 4.02
CA GLU A 141 10.34 15.07 4.94
C GLU A 141 10.67 14.72 6.40
N ASN A 142 10.55 13.44 6.77
CA ASN A 142 10.82 12.93 8.12
C ASN A 142 12.19 12.23 8.23
N GLY A 143 13.05 12.34 7.22
CA GLY A 143 14.40 11.78 7.24
C GLY A 143 14.47 10.26 7.17
N CYS A 144 13.39 9.59 6.75
CA CYS A 144 13.38 8.17 6.48
C CYS A 144 14.16 7.88 5.20
N LYS A 145 15.04 6.87 5.25
CA LYS A 145 15.82 6.40 4.10
C LYS A 145 15.26 5.10 3.50
N SER A 146 14.45 4.38 4.25
CA SER A 146 13.79 3.15 3.80
C SER A 146 12.29 3.20 4.02
N ILE A 147 11.52 2.79 3.02
CA ILE A 147 10.06 2.79 3.04
C ILE A 147 9.51 1.50 2.46
N ALA A 148 8.59 0.84 3.17
CA ALA A 148 7.89 -0.35 2.71
C ALA A 148 6.41 -0.09 2.48
N PHE A 149 5.89 -0.47 1.32
CA PHE A 149 4.48 -0.32 0.95
C PHE A 149 3.72 -1.63 1.10
N ALA A 150 2.61 -1.61 1.82
CA ALA A 150 1.58 -2.63 1.67
C ALA A 150 0.90 -2.50 0.29
N ALA A 151 0.19 -3.54 -0.14
CA ALA A 151 -0.56 -3.53 -1.40
C ALA A 151 -1.84 -2.65 -1.28
N ILE A 152 -1.68 -1.34 -1.50
CA ILE A 152 -2.77 -0.35 -1.35
C ILE A 152 -3.91 -0.65 -2.33
N SER A 153 -5.13 -0.68 -1.81
CA SER A 153 -6.40 -0.90 -2.52
C SER A 153 -6.63 -2.28 -3.16
N THR A 154 -5.68 -3.21 -3.19
CA THR A 154 -5.84 -4.51 -3.90
C THR A 154 -6.53 -5.61 -3.07
N GLY A 155 -6.90 -5.30 -1.82
CA GLY A 155 -7.73 -6.12 -0.94
C GLY A 155 -9.21 -5.75 -1.05
N VAL A 156 -9.84 -5.40 0.08
CA VAL A 156 -11.28 -5.06 0.16
C VAL A 156 -11.69 -3.90 -0.75
N TYR A 157 -10.77 -3.01 -1.14
CA TYR A 157 -11.06 -1.90 -2.06
C TYR A 157 -11.04 -2.30 -3.55
N GLY A 158 -10.67 -3.55 -3.85
CA GLY A 158 -10.89 -4.23 -5.13
C GLY A 158 -10.14 -3.68 -6.33
N TYR A 159 -9.03 -2.97 -6.14
CA TYR A 159 -8.17 -2.53 -7.25
C TYR A 159 -7.50 -3.76 -7.89
N PRO A 160 -7.64 -4.00 -9.20
CA PRO A 160 -6.97 -5.11 -9.88
C PRO A 160 -5.44 -5.05 -9.69
N SER A 161 -4.83 -6.16 -9.26
CA SER A 161 -3.40 -6.22 -8.90
C SER A 161 -2.48 -5.73 -10.03
N HIS A 162 -2.71 -6.12 -11.29
CA HIS A 162 -1.91 -5.66 -12.42
C HIS A 162 -1.99 -4.15 -12.66
N GLU A 163 -3.20 -3.58 -12.56
CA GLU A 163 -3.40 -2.14 -12.75
C GLU A 163 -2.80 -1.32 -11.59
N ALA A 164 -3.02 -1.77 -10.35
CA ALA A 164 -2.49 -1.12 -9.15
C ALA A 164 -0.95 -1.14 -9.14
N CYS A 165 -0.35 -2.29 -9.46
CA CYS A 165 1.09 -2.45 -9.57
C CYS A 165 1.69 -1.51 -10.62
N SER A 166 1.06 -1.37 -11.79
CA SER A 166 1.52 -0.45 -12.83
C SER A 166 1.54 1.01 -12.36
N VAL A 167 0.52 1.43 -11.60
CA VAL A 167 0.47 2.76 -10.98
C VAL A 167 1.58 2.92 -9.94
N ALA A 168 1.72 1.95 -9.03
CA ALA A 168 2.73 1.96 -7.97
C ALA A 168 4.16 2.07 -8.53
N LEU A 169 4.53 1.16 -9.45
CA LEU A 169 5.84 1.13 -10.08
C LEU A 169 6.14 2.42 -10.83
N LYS A 170 5.18 2.93 -11.61
CA LYS A 170 5.35 4.18 -12.33
C LYS A 170 5.60 5.35 -11.38
N THR A 171 4.78 5.47 -10.33
CA THR A 171 4.89 6.59 -9.38
C THR A 171 6.20 6.56 -8.61
N VAL A 172 6.64 5.38 -8.16
CA VAL A 172 7.94 5.21 -7.49
C VAL A 172 9.10 5.49 -8.44
N HIS A 173 9.05 4.98 -9.66
CA HIS A 173 10.06 5.28 -10.69
C HIS A 173 10.16 6.79 -10.93
N ASP A 174 9.03 7.45 -11.22
CA ASP A 174 8.99 8.89 -11.50
C ASP A 174 9.43 9.75 -10.31
N PHE A 175 9.29 9.24 -9.08
CA PHE A 175 9.82 9.88 -7.88
C PHE A 175 11.34 9.73 -7.79
N LEU A 176 11.86 8.51 -8.00
CA LEU A 176 13.29 8.20 -7.84
C LEU A 176 14.16 8.74 -8.97
N VAL A 177 13.64 8.98 -10.18
CA VAL A 177 14.43 9.59 -11.28
C VAL A 177 14.59 11.11 -11.15
N LYS A 178 13.91 11.76 -10.19
CA LYS A 178 14.13 13.18 -9.90
C LYS A 178 15.39 13.31 -9.05
N GLU A 179 16.39 14.07 -9.53
CA GLU A 179 17.73 14.15 -8.92
C GLU A 179 17.72 14.42 -7.41
N SER A 180 16.86 15.34 -6.93
CA SER A 180 16.77 15.67 -5.49
C SER A 180 16.21 14.54 -4.63
N SER A 181 15.39 13.66 -5.20
CA SER A 181 14.68 12.61 -4.46
C SER A 181 15.44 11.27 -4.44
N ALA A 182 16.26 11.02 -5.47
CA ALA A 182 17.02 9.78 -5.63
C ALA A 182 18.02 9.53 -4.48
N GLU A 183 18.66 10.60 -3.99
CA GLU A 183 19.67 10.54 -2.94
C GLU A 183 19.09 10.43 -1.53
N MET A 184 17.79 10.70 -1.38
CA MET A 184 17.14 10.76 -0.06
C MET A 184 16.62 9.40 0.42
N LEU A 185 16.37 8.45 -0.50
CA LEU A 185 15.91 7.10 -0.18
C LEU A 185 16.94 6.05 -0.61
N ASP A 186 17.33 5.20 0.34
CA ASP A 186 18.20 4.05 0.12
C ASP A 186 17.40 2.82 -0.34
N ARG A 187 16.15 2.66 0.11
CA ARG A 187 15.30 1.53 -0.30
C ARG A 187 13.80 1.86 -0.33
N VAL A 188 13.13 1.43 -1.40
CA VAL A 188 11.68 1.33 -1.53
C VAL A 188 11.31 -0.13 -1.69
N ILE A 189 10.46 -0.64 -0.80
CA ILE A 189 10.08 -2.05 -0.72
C ILE A 189 8.59 -2.18 -1.07
N PHE A 190 8.28 -2.99 -2.08
CA PHE A 190 6.92 -3.44 -2.33
C PHE A 190 6.68 -4.73 -1.51
N CYS A 191 6.05 -4.59 -0.36
CA CYS A 191 5.78 -5.67 0.58
C CYS A 191 4.38 -6.25 0.30
N ASN A 192 4.35 -7.30 -0.51
CA ASN A 192 3.13 -8.00 -0.85
C ASN A 192 2.74 -8.99 0.26
N PHE A 193 1.46 -9.35 0.31
CA PHE A 193 0.97 -10.42 1.19
C PHE A 193 0.43 -11.60 0.38
N LEU A 194 -0.37 -11.31 -0.66
CA LEU A 194 -0.94 -12.33 -1.53
C LEU A 194 -0.04 -12.58 -2.74
N GLN A 195 0.01 -13.84 -3.20
CA GLN A 195 0.78 -14.26 -4.39
C GLN A 195 0.39 -13.45 -5.63
N LYS A 196 -0.91 -13.18 -5.83
CA LYS A 196 -1.42 -12.43 -6.99
C LYS A 196 -0.78 -11.04 -7.15
N ASP A 197 -0.42 -10.40 -6.04
CA ASP A 197 0.19 -9.08 -6.04
C ASP A 197 1.69 -9.21 -6.35
N GLU A 198 2.38 -10.17 -5.73
CA GLU A 198 3.79 -10.50 -6.04
C GLU A 198 3.99 -10.84 -7.53
N ASP A 199 3.13 -11.69 -8.08
CA ASP A 199 3.16 -12.05 -9.50
C ASP A 199 3.00 -10.81 -10.37
N ALA A 200 2.03 -9.94 -10.07
CA ALA A 200 1.82 -8.71 -10.81
C ALA A 200 3.04 -7.77 -10.78
N TYR A 201 3.79 -7.74 -9.67
CA TYR A 201 5.07 -7.01 -9.57
C TYR A 201 6.18 -7.68 -10.38
N PHE A 202 6.39 -8.99 -10.25
CA PHE A 202 7.43 -9.72 -10.99
C PHE A 202 7.23 -9.60 -12.50
N GLU A 203 5.98 -9.56 -12.96
CA GLU A 203 5.66 -9.44 -14.38
C GLU A 203 5.90 -8.04 -14.98
N GLN A 204 5.89 -6.97 -14.17
CA GLN A 204 5.85 -5.59 -14.64
C GLN A 204 7.02 -4.73 -14.15
N VAL A 205 7.76 -5.15 -13.13
CA VAL A 205 8.85 -4.35 -12.55
C VAL A 205 9.91 -3.98 -13.59
N ALA A 206 10.26 -4.91 -14.49
CA ALA A 206 11.23 -4.66 -15.55
C ALA A 206 10.76 -3.62 -16.59
N ASP A 207 9.46 -3.34 -16.69
CA ASP A 207 8.95 -2.28 -17.56
C ASP A 207 9.37 -0.89 -17.04
N TYR A 208 9.61 -0.73 -15.74
CA TYR A 208 9.99 0.55 -15.12
C TYR A 208 11.44 0.56 -14.62
N PHE A 209 11.94 -0.59 -14.15
CA PHE A 209 13.29 -0.76 -13.61
C PHE A 209 14.01 -1.89 -14.37
N PRO A 210 14.31 -1.71 -15.66
CA PRO A 210 14.90 -2.78 -16.46
C PRO A 210 16.31 -3.17 -15.95
N PRO A 211 16.71 -4.44 -16.10
CA PRO A 211 18.06 -4.88 -15.74
C PRO A 211 19.11 -4.20 -16.62
N VAL A 212 20.29 -3.99 -16.05
CA VAL A 212 21.46 -3.53 -16.81
C VAL A 212 22.01 -4.69 -17.60
N SER A 213 22.34 -4.48 -18.88
CA SER A 213 23.03 -5.49 -19.69
C SER A 213 24.38 -5.82 -19.05
N GLU A 214 24.75 -7.10 -19.01
CA GLU A 214 26.08 -7.53 -18.57
C GLU A 214 27.15 -7.01 -19.56
N SER A 215 27.61 -5.78 -19.36
CA SER A 215 28.79 -5.23 -20.01
C SER A 215 29.59 -4.40 -19.00
N GLU A 216 30.63 -5.07 -18.50
CA GLU A 216 31.76 -4.68 -17.65
C GLU A 216 31.56 -4.56 -16.12
N PRO A 217 32.49 -5.13 -15.32
CA PRO A 217 32.43 -5.09 -13.87
C PRO A 217 32.85 -3.71 -13.37
N GLN A 218 32.00 -3.06 -12.58
CA GLN A 218 32.46 -2.03 -11.64
C GLN A 218 32.75 -2.71 -10.31
N GLU A 219 33.93 -2.41 -9.74
CA GLU A 219 34.49 -3.04 -8.55
C GLU A 219 33.50 -3.02 -7.37
N GLU A 220 32.99 -4.20 -7.01
CA GLU A 220 32.18 -4.44 -5.81
C GLU A 220 33.11 -4.49 -4.57
N HIS A 221 32.82 -3.66 -3.56
CA HIS A 221 33.10 -4.04 -2.18
C HIS A 221 32.11 -5.15 -1.79
N ALA A 222 32.53 -6.41 -1.96
CA ALA A 222 31.70 -7.58 -1.73
C ALA A 222 31.61 -7.95 -0.24
N THR A 223 30.40 -7.98 0.30
CA THR A 223 29.98 -8.93 1.34
C THR A 223 29.28 -10.10 0.67
N GLU A 224 29.64 -11.33 1.05
CA GLU A 224 29.37 -12.55 0.28
C GLU A 224 27.88 -12.83 -0.06
N PRO A 225 27.52 -13.07 -1.34
CA PRO A 225 26.13 -13.24 -1.80
C PRO A 225 25.43 -14.56 -1.41
N HIS A 226 26.14 -15.57 -0.90
CA HIS A 226 25.58 -16.92 -0.78
C HIS A 226 24.79 -17.17 0.52
N ALA A 227 24.90 -16.29 1.53
CA ALA A 227 24.17 -16.43 2.79
C ALA A 227 22.71 -15.96 2.68
N LEU A 228 22.45 -14.86 1.96
CA LEU A 228 21.13 -14.22 1.88
C LEU A 228 20.08 -15.04 1.10
N ALA A 229 20.51 -15.74 0.04
CA ALA A 229 19.60 -16.52 -0.81
C ALA A 229 18.98 -17.75 -0.11
N SER A 230 19.57 -18.14 1.02
CA SER A 230 19.15 -19.33 1.81
C SER A 230 18.21 -18.98 2.97
N GLN A 231 17.94 -17.69 3.22
CA GLN A 231 17.26 -17.18 4.42
C GLN A 231 16.00 -16.36 4.11
N LEU A 232 15.48 -16.40 2.87
CA LEU A 232 14.16 -15.82 2.62
C LEU A 232 13.13 -16.59 3.46
N PRO A 233 12.35 -15.90 4.32
CA PRO A 233 11.34 -16.56 5.14
C PRO A 233 10.31 -17.26 4.25
N ASP A 234 9.88 -18.44 4.67
CA ASP A 234 8.78 -19.14 4.04
C ASP A 234 7.54 -18.22 4.05
N ALA A 235 6.87 -18.12 2.91
CA ALA A 235 5.68 -17.32 2.75
C ALA A 235 4.63 -17.66 3.83
N PRO A 236 3.89 -16.68 4.38
CA PRO A 236 2.77 -16.94 5.25
C PRO A 236 1.80 -17.92 4.58
N THR A 237 1.59 -19.07 5.19
CA THR A 237 0.80 -20.20 4.63
C THR A 237 -0.69 -20.11 4.94
N ILE A 238 -1.13 -19.06 5.64
CA ILE A 238 -2.51 -18.90 6.07
C ILE A 238 -3.11 -17.66 5.41
N ASP A 239 -3.90 -17.89 4.37
CA ASP A 239 -4.90 -16.93 3.91
C ASP A 239 -5.97 -16.77 5.01
N PRO A 240 -6.38 -15.55 5.38
CA PRO A 240 -7.54 -15.37 6.24
C PRO A 240 -8.81 -15.62 5.40
N THR A 241 -9.20 -16.88 5.24
CA THR A 241 -10.55 -17.24 4.78
C THR A 241 -11.44 -17.65 5.95
N GLU A 242 -12.59 -16.99 6.00
CA GLU A 242 -13.90 -17.48 6.44
C GLU A 242 -13.90 -18.87 7.10
N ALA A 243 -13.84 -18.89 8.43
CA ALA A 243 -14.43 -19.98 9.21
C ALA A 243 -15.84 -19.53 9.62
N ALA A 244 -16.82 -20.21 9.03
CA ALA A 244 -18.23 -20.10 9.32
C ALA A 244 -18.54 -20.47 10.77
N ASP A 245 -19.41 -19.69 11.41
CA ASP A 245 -20.44 -20.19 12.32
C ASP A 245 -21.79 -19.69 11.81
N LEU A 246 -22.41 -20.51 10.96
CA LEU A 246 -23.84 -20.44 10.69
C LEU A 246 -24.56 -21.19 11.80
N GLU A 247 -25.03 -20.48 12.82
CA GLU A 247 -26.21 -20.89 13.57
C GLU A 247 -27.35 -19.88 13.29
N GLN A 248 -28.38 -20.35 12.60
CA GLN A 248 -29.67 -19.69 12.51
C GLN A 248 -30.39 -19.76 13.86
N PRO A 249 -30.93 -18.66 14.43
CA PRO A 249 -31.98 -18.76 15.41
C PRO A 249 -33.34 -18.78 14.73
N SER A 250 -34.09 -19.82 15.06
CA SER A 250 -35.50 -20.01 14.75
C SER A 250 -36.41 -19.01 15.48
N SER A 251 -37.61 -18.85 14.94
CA SER A 251 -38.67 -17.95 15.32
C SER A 251 -39.09 -18.01 16.80
N LYS A 252 -38.97 -16.88 17.52
CA LYS A 252 -39.79 -16.57 18.70
C LYS A 252 -40.34 -15.15 18.61
N LYS A 253 -41.68 -15.07 18.61
CA LYS A 253 -42.48 -13.85 18.73
C LYS A 253 -42.13 -13.09 20.02
N GLN A 254 -41.88 -11.79 19.93
CA GLN A 254 -42.26 -10.87 21.00
C GLN A 254 -42.50 -9.45 20.46
N LYS A 255 -43.58 -8.85 20.99
CA LYS A 255 -44.25 -7.58 20.66
C LYS A 255 -43.32 -6.38 20.40
N THR A 256 -43.60 -5.65 19.32
CA THR A 256 -43.23 -4.24 19.14
C THR A 256 -44.39 -3.36 19.58
N ASP A 257 -44.14 -2.48 20.55
CA ASP A 257 -44.97 -1.30 20.82
C ASP A 257 -44.69 -0.23 19.76
N GLU A 258 -45.75 0.50 19.42
CA GLU A 258 -45.83 1.57 18.43
C GLU A 258 -45.07 2.82 18.91
N SER A 259 -44.30 3.44 18.01
CA SER A 259 -44.12 4.89 18.00
C SER A 259 -43.74 5.34 16.58
N ASP A 260 -44.58 6.22 16.05
CA ASP A 260 -44.59 6.78 14.71
C ASP A 260 -43.31 7.58 14.37
N ASP A 261 -42.78 7.39 13.16
CA ASP A 261 -42.06 8.44 12.44
C ASP A 261 -42.51 8.43 10.97
N GLU A 262 -43.22 9.52 10.63
CA GLU A 262 -43.91 9.76 9.37
C GLU A 262 -42.90 10.12 8.26
N PHE A 263 -42.78 9.25 7.25
CA PHE A 263 -41.97 9.50 6.06
C PHE A 263 -42.80 10.30 5.04
N VAL A 264 -42.52 11.60 4.87
CA VAL A 264 -43.13 12.41 3.81
C VAL A 264 -42.39 12.18 2.49
N VAL A 265 -43.06 11.51 1.55
CA VAL A 265 -42.62 11.35 0.15
C VAL A 265 -43.04 12.59 -0.64
N VAL A 266 -42.08 13.44 -1.01
CA VAL A 266 -42.35 14.61 -1.89
C VAL A 266 -42.33 14.16 -3.35
N ASN A 267 -43.48 14.28 -4.03
CA ASN A 267 -43.61 14.00 -5.46
C ASN A 267 -43.15 15.20 -6.30
N LYS A 268 -42.60 14.90 -7.49
CA LYS A 268 -41.91 15.83 -8.41
C LYS A 268 -42.84 16.83 -9.15
N HIS A 269 -43.98 17.20 -8.59
CA HIS A 269 -44.93 18.15 -9.19
C HIS A 269 -45.24 19.39 -8.34
N ASP A 270 -44.62 19.55 -7.16
CA ASP A 270 -44.85 20.71 -6.30
C ASP A 270 -43.78 21.82 -6.37
N ILE A 271 -42.85 21.77 -7.33
CA ILE A 271 -41.76 22.76 -7.44
C ILE A 271 -42.12 23.98 -8.32
N GLU A 272 -43.22 23.97 -9.07
CA GLU A 272 -43.52 25.06 -10.01
C GLU A 272 -44.45 26.17 -9.50
N LYS A 273 -44.77 26.22 -8.20
CA LYS A 273 -45.68 27.26 -7.66
C LYS A 273 -45.07 28.33 -6.76
N ASP A 274 -43.78 28.28 -6.47
CA ASP A 274 -43.17 29.18 -5.47
C ASP A 274 -42.17 30.21 -6.02
N MET A 275 -42.18 30.47 -7.34
CA MET A 275 -41.27 31.42 -8.00
C MET A 275 -41.96 32.66 -8.62
N SER A 276 -43.20 32.99 -8.25
CA SER A 276 -43.88 34.18 -8.82
C SER A 276 -44.45 35.19 -7.82
N LYS A 277 -43.87 35.28 -6.61
CA LYS A 277 -44.09 36.45 -5.73
C LYS A 277 -42.84 36.84 -4.96
N SER A 278 -41.96 37.61 -5.61
CA SER A 278 -41.18 38.65 -4.93
C SER A 278 -40.75 39.73 -5.95
N GLU A 279 -41.47 40.85 -5.86
CA GLU A 279 -41.04 42.25 -6.05
C GLU A 279 -40.55 42.78 -7.42
N LEU A 280 -41.16 43.94 -7.75
CA LEU A 280 -40.90 44.97 -8.78
C LEU A 280 -41.56 44.84 -10.15
#